data_AF-A0A6G3XYR1-F1
#
_entry.id   AF-A0A6G3XYR1-F1
#
_cell.length_a   1.000
_cell.length_b   1.000
_cell.length_c   1.000
_cell.angle_alpha   90.00
_cell.angle_beta   90.00
_cell.angle_gamma   90.00
#
_symmetry.space_group_name_H-M   'P 1'
#
loop_
_entity.id
_entity.type
_entity.pdbx_description
1 polymer ?
#
loop_
_entity_poly.entity_id
_entity_poly.type
_entity_poly.pdbx_seq_one_letter_code
_entity_poly.pdbx_strand_id
1 'polypeptide(L)'
;WLRDENNRPLGVDRLPDRLGITHFRDDPYRSLVYFTRDIGYEVPDGATEFLEFSWGAWLRGEHDTKAYDLTAPGPYLDLVKGASKSMAALAPDAVVDDGRTAAQLGRIDAWNGGKKETGGEFAKLGRPLSDPKPGKLAEALDYKARVLP
;
A
#
# COMPACT_ATOMS: atom_id res chain seq x y z
N TRP A 1 -0.99 3.32 17.25
CA TRP A 1 0.09 3.73 16.33
C TRP A 1 0.50 5.18 16.60
N LEU A 2 1.65 5.40 17.26
CA LEU A 2 2.18 6.74 17.61
C LEU A 2 3.33 7.16 16.67
N ARG A 3 3.06 7.15 15.36
CA ARG A 3 3.97 7.67 14.34
C ARG A 3 3.20 8.51 13.32
N ASP A 4 3.83 9.57 12.81
CA ASP A 4 3.26 10.48 11.81
C ASP A 4 3.25 9.89 10.38
N GLU A 5 2.80 10.67 9.39
CA GLU A 5 2.76 10.32 7.95
C GLU A 5 4.14 10.11 7.32
N ASN A 6 5.20 10.51 8.02
CA ASN A 6 6.60 10.31 7.64
C ASN A 6 7.25 9.17 8.44
N ASN A 7 6.44 8.37 9.16
CA ASN A 7 6.88 7.30 10.05
C ASN A 7 7.79 7.77 11.20
N ARG A 8 7.64 9.02 11.66
CA ARG A 8 8.40 9.56 12.80
C ARG A 8 7.61 9.39 14.09
N PRO A 9 8.28 9.07 15.23
CA PRO A 9 7.60 8.98 16.53
C PRO A 9 6.80 10.24 16.87
N LEU A 10 5.62 10.03 17.43
CA LEU A 10 4.68 11.09 17.78
C LEU A 10 4.33 11.02 19.27
N GLY A 11 4.46 12.13 19.99
CA GLY A 11 3.96 12.25 21.36
C GLY A 11 2.43 12.23 21.39
N VAL A 12 1.84 11.73 22.49
CA VAL A 12 0.37 11.65 22.64
C VAL A 12 -0.27 13.04 22.58
N ASP A 13 0.42 14.06 23.05
CA ASP A 13 0.05 15.49 23.01
C ASP A 13 -0.05 16.06 21.59
N ARG A 14 0.43 15.33 20.58
CA ARG A 14 0.41 15.71 19.17
C ARG A 14 -0.67 14.98 18.38
N LEU A 15 -1.46 14.11 19.03
CA LEU A 15 -2.62 13.49 18.40
C LEU A 15 -3.69 14.56 18.15
N PRO A 16 -4.41 14.49 17.02
CA PRO A 16 -5.47 15.45 16.74
C PRO A 16 -6.62 15.28 17.74
N ASP A 17 -7.05 16.39 18.35
CA ASP A 17 -8.16 16.41 19.33
C ASP A 17 -9.53 16.06 18.69
N ARG A 18 -9.59 16.00 17.36
CA ARG A 18 -10.79 15.67 16.57
C ARG A 18 -10.43 14.78 15.39
N LEU A 19 -11.24 13.74 15.17
CA LEU A 19 -11.15 12.90 13.98
C LEU A 19 -11.91 13.57 12.83
N GLY A 20 -11.25 13.74 11.69
CA GLY A 20 -11.84 14.31 10.49
C GLY A 20 -10.89 14.26 9.31
N ILE A 21 -11.41 14.04 8.11
CA ILE A 21 -10.59 13.86 6.89
C ILE A 21 -9.70 15.07 6.59
N THR A 22 -10.12 16.27 7.00
CA THR A 22 -9.34 17.52 6.88
C THR A 22 -8.17 17.62 7.86
N HIS A 23 -8.16 16.80 8.91
CA HIS A 23 -7.12 16.80 9.95
C HIS A 23 -6.17 15.60 9.82
N PHE A 24 -6.50 14.63 8.97
CA PHE A 24 -5.58 13.54 8.63
C PHE A 24 -4.59 13.99 7.57
N ARG A 25 -3.34 13.56 7.75
CA ARG A 25 -2.26 13.83 6.81
C ARG A 25 -2.19 12.72 5.78
N ASP A 26 -1.88 13.08 4.53
CA ASP A 26 -1.71 12.13 3.45
C ASP A 26 -0.36 11.41 3.59
N ASP A 27 -0.40 10.08 3.74
CA ASP A 27 0.77 9.23 3.74
C ASP A 27 0.73 8.33 2.49
N PRO A 28 1.53 8.64 1.45
CA PRO A 28 1.46 7.93 0.17
C PRO A 28 1.77 6.44 0.28
N TYR A 29 2.52 6.03 1.31
CA TYR A 29 2.82 4.62 1.56
C TYR A 29 1.60 3.84 2.03
N ARG A 30 0.57 4.50 2.59
CA ARG A 30 -0.67 3.81 2.98
C ARG A 30 -1.53 3.46 1.80
N SER A 31 -1.64 4.39 0.85
CA SER A 31 -2.29 4.11 -0.43
C SER A 31 -1.51 3.05 -1.21
N LEU A 32 -0.17 3.10 -1.19
CA LEU A 32 0.65 2.07 -1.82
C LEU A 32 0.34 0.67 -1.26
N VAL A 33 0.34 0.51 0.07
CA VAL A 33 -0.02 -0.77 0.72
C VAL A 33 -1.42 -1.24 0.33
N TYR A 34 -2.40 -0.32 0.31
CA TYR A 34 -3.76 -0.65 -0.12
C TYR A 34 -3.81 -1.24 -1.54
N PHE A 35 -3.00 -0.70 -2.45
CA PHE A 35 -2.93 -1.20 -3.83
C PHE A 35 -2.12 -2.48 -3.98
N THR A 36 -1.20 -2.81 -3.07
CA THR A 36 -0.45 -4.08 -3.07
C THR A 36 -1.21 -5.26 -2.46
N ARG A 37 -2.39 -5.02 -1.85
CA ARG A 37 -3.24 -6.08 -1.27
C ARG A 37 -3.67 -7.10 -2.31
N ASP A 38 -3.58 -8.38 -1.94
CA ASP A 38 -3.82 -9.58 -2.76
C ASP A 38 -2.84 -9.71 -3.95
N ILE A 39 -1.73 -8.95 -3.92
CA ILE A 39 -0.66 -8.97 -4.94
C ILE A 39 0.70 -9.23 -4.30
N GLY A 40 1.00 -8.58 -3.17
CA GLY A 40 2.24 -8.77 -2.39
C GLY A 40 2.02 -9.33 -0.98
N TYR A 41 0.80 -9.18 -0.45
CA TYR A 41 0.38 -9.72 0.84
C TYR A 41 -1.14 -9.93 0.85
N GLU A 42 -1.63 -10.78 1.75
CA GLU A 42 -3.04 -10.96 2.07
C GLU A 42 -3.25 -10.66 3.55
N VAL A 43 -4.43 -10.17 3.94
CA VAL A 43 -4.74 -9.90 5.35
C VAL A 43 -5.09 -11.23 6.01
N PRO A 44 -4.30 -11.73 6.99
CA PRO A 44 -4.59 -13.01 7.63
C PRO A 44 -5.81 -12.90 8.57
N ASP A 45 -6.52 -14.01 8.80
CA ASP A 45 -7.74 -14.08 9.63
C ASP A 45 -7.53 -13.62 11.09
N GLY A 46 -6.28 -13.52 11.54
CA GLY A 46 -5.85 -12.97 12.83
C GLY A 46 -4.90 -11.78 12.69
N ALA A 47 -5.13 -10.90 11.70
CA ALA A 47 -4.27 -9.76 11.41
C ALA A 47 -3.90 -8.95 12.66
N THR A 48 -2.60 -8.71 12.82
CA THR A 48 -2.11 -7.83 13.88
C THR A 48 -2.64 -6.42 13.67
N GLU A 49 -2.89 -5.70 14.77
CA GLU A 49 -3.27 -4.29 14.68
C GLU A 49 -2.20 -3.52 13.90
N PHE A 50 -2.65 -2.62 13.01
CA PHE A 50 -1.75 -1.77 12.22
C PHE A 50 -0.83 -2.53 11.25
N LEU A 51 -1.22 -3.71 10.77
CA LEU A 51 -0.48 -4.49 9.76
C LEU A 51 -0.10 -3.63 8.54
N GLU A 52 -1.06 -2.89 7.97
CA GLU A 52 -0.82 -2.04 6.80
C GLU A 52 0.11 -0.87 7.11
N PHE A 53 0.14 -0.44 8.37
CA PHE A 53 1.03 0.61 8.83
C PHE A 53 2.47 0.10 8.90
N SER A 54 2.64 -1.15 9.34
CA SER A 54 3.94 -1.85 9.40
C SER A 54 4.52 -2.03 7.99
N TRP A 55 3.70 -2.47 7.04
CA TRP A 55 4.12 -2.55 5.63
C TRP A 55 4.46 -1.18 5.04
N GLY A 56 3.67 -0.14 5.37
CA GLY A 56 3.93 1.22 4.89
C GLY A 56 5.24 1.79 5.44
N ALA A 57 5.57 1.49 6.69
CA ALA A 57 6.85 1.84 7.30
C ALA A 57 8.03 1.17 6.58
N TRP A 58 7.91 -0.14 6.30
CA TRP A 58 8.94 -0.89 5.59
C TRP A 58 9.12 -0.42 4.14
N LEU A 59 8.03 -0.29 3.37
CA LEU A 59 8.07 0.16 1.97
C LEU A 59 8.71 1.54 1.80
N ARG A 60 8.68 2.39 2.84
CA ARG A 60 9.36 3.69 2.83
C ARG A 60 10.88 3.59 2.75
N GLY A 61 11.47 2.52 3.26
CA GLY A 61 12.89 2.23 3.12
C GLY A 61 13.26 1.60 1.77
N GLU A 62 12.29 1.02 1.08
CA GLU A 62 12.52 0.17 -0.10
C GLU A 62 12.19 0.86 -1.43
N HIS A 63 11.17 1.71 -1.44
CA HIS A 63 10.67 2.37 -2.64
C HIS A 63 10.50 3.87 -2.38
N ASP A 64 11.10 4.72 -3.22
CA ASP A 64 10.87 6.17 -3.16
C ASP A 64 9.59 6.54 -3.92
N THR A 65 8.52 6.85 -3.19
CA THR A 65 7.25 7.29 -3.78
C THR A 65 7.37 8.60 -4.57
N LYS A 66 8.36 9.45 -4.26
CA LYS A 66 8.58 10.73 -4.96
C LYS A 66 9.21 10.54 -6.34
N ALA A 67 9.76 9.35 -6.62
CA ALA A 67 10.29 9.01 -7.93
C ALA A 67 9.20 8.67 -8.96
N TYR A 68 7.93 8.61 -8.55
CA TYR A 68 6.79 8.23 -9.40
C TYR A 68 5.71 9.30 -9.41
N ASP A 69 5.02 9.43 -10.54
CA ASP A 69 3.80 10.23 -10.62
C ASP A 69 2.61 9.43 -10.05
N LEU A 70 2.26 9.73 -8.80
CA LEU A 70 1.15 9.08 -8.11
C LEU A 70 -0.23 9.61 -8.53
N THR A 71 -0.30 10.53 -9.50
CA THR A 71 -1.54 11.03 -10.09
C THR A 71 -1.87 10.36 -11.43
N ALA A 72 -0.90 9.65 -12.01
CA ALA A 72 -1.05 8.94 -13.27
C ALA A 72 -1.15 7.41 -13.07
N PRO A 73 -2.12 6.72 -13.71
CA PRO A 73 -2.34 5.29 -13.50
C PRO A 73 -1.11 4.42 -13.83
N GLY A 74 -0.40 4.70 -14.92
CA GLY A 74 0.75 3.90 -15.36
C GLY A 74 1.92 3.93 -14.38
N PRO A 75 2.53 5.10 -14.11
CA PRO A 75 3.63 5.23 -13.16
C PRO A 75 3.27 4.72 -11.75
N TYR A 76 2.04 4.94 -11.29
CA TYR A 76 1.62 4.42 -9.99
C TYR A 76 1.48 2.88 -10.02
N LEU A 77 0.94 2.30 -11.09
CA LEU A 77 0.86 0.85 -11.24
C LEU A 77 2.27 0.21 -11.27
N ASP A 78 3.25 0.86 -11.89
CA ASP A 78 4.66 0.41 -11.88
C ASP A 78 5.25 0.41 -10.47
N LEU A 79 4.97 1.43 -9.67
CA LEU A 79 5.36 1.45 -8.25
C LEU A 79 4.67 0.33 -7.47
N VAL A 80 3.37 0.10 -7.67
CA VAL A 80 2.63 -0.98 -7.01
C VAL A 80 3.22 -2.34 -7.39
N LYS A 81 3.61 -2.53 -8.66
CA LYS A 81 4.30 -3.74 -9.13
C LYS A 81 5.62 -3.95 -8.41
N GLY A 82 6.46 -2.93 -8.34
CA GLY A 82 7.75 -2.98 -7.65
C GLY A 82 7.57 -3.32 -6.18
N ALA A 83 6.73 -2.55 -5.47
CA ALA A 83 6.44 -2.73 -4.05
C ALA A 83 5.90 -4.14 -3.74
N SER A 84 4.86 -4.58 -4.44
CA SER A 84 4.27 -5.91 -4.21
C SER A 84 5.25 -7.06 -4.49
N LYS A 85 6.15 -6.92 -5.48
CA LYS A 85 7.22 -7.90 -5.73
C LYS A 85 8.22 -7.94 -4.58
N SER A 86 8.67 -6.78 -4.10
CA SER A 86 9.57 -6.71 -2.94
C SER A 86 8.94 -7.34 -1.70
N MET A 87 7.65 -7.10 -1.44
CA MET A 87 6.91 -7.72 -0.33
C MET A 87 6.89 -9.25 -0.46
N ALA A 88 6.48 -9.77 -1.62
CA ALA A 88 6.41 -11.21 -1.86
C ALA A 88 7.80 -11.89 -1.88
N ALA A 89 8.87 -11.15 -2.13
CA ALA A 89 10.24 -11.68 -2.16
C ALA A 89 10.88 -11.82 -0.78
N LEU A 90 10.33 -11.20 0.27
CA LEU A 90 10.86 -11.34 1.63
C LEU A 90 10.82 -12.78 2.11
N ALA A 91 11.87 -13.16 2.86
CA ALA A 91 11.84 -14.40 3.63
C ALA A 91 10.72 -14.34 4.68
N PRO A 92 10.01 -15.45 4.96
CA PRO A 92 8.90 -15.45 5.91
C PRO A 92 9.27 -14.91 7.31
N ASP A 93 10.51 -15.13 7.75
CA ASP A 93 11.06 -14.73 9.05
C ASP A 93 11.74 -13.35 9.04
N ALA A 94 11.84 -12.69 7.88
CA ALA A 94 12.39 -11.34 7.80
C ALA A 94 11.55 -10.37 8.63
N VAL A 95 12.21 -9.60 9.50
CA VAL A 95 11.56 -8.57 10.32
C VAL A 95 11.21 -7.37 9.45
N VAL A 96 9.95 -6.97 9.46
CA VAL A 96 9.39 -5.87 8.66
C VAL A 96 9.25 -4.61 9.51
N ASP A 97 8.67 -4.70 10.71
CA ASP A 97 8.56 -3.57 11.65
C ASP A 97 8.40 -4.09 13.09
N ASP A 98 9.12 -3.48 14.04
CA ASP A 98 8.93 -3.69 15.48
C ASP A 98 8.82 -5.18 15.89
N GLY A 99 9.74 -6.01 15.38
CA GLY A 99 9.81 -7.44 15.64
C GLY A 99 8.79 -8.31 14.89
N ARG A 100 7.87 -7.72 14.12
CA ARG A 100 6.91 -8.44 13.29
C ARG A 100 7.56 -8.94 12.01
N THR A 101 7.36 -10.21 11.72
CA THR A 101 7.91 -10.89 10.53
C THR A 101 7.01 -10.73 9.31
N ALA A 102 7.57 -10.91 8.12
CA ALA A 102 6.82 -10.88 6.87
C ALA A 102 5.64 -11.89 6.87
N ALA A 103 5.83 -13.09 7.43
CA ALA A 103 4.79 -14.09 7.58
C ALA A 103 3.65 -13.62 8.48
N GLN A 104 3.96 -13.01 9.63
CA GLN A 104 2.96 -12.44 10.54
C GLN A 104 2.17 -11.30 9.91
N LEU A 105 2.77 -10.60 8.94
CA LEU A 105 2.13 -9.53 8.17
C LEU A 105 1.49 -10.01 6.85
N GLY A 106 1.38 -11.32 6.65
CA GLY A 106 0.61 -11.89 5.55
C GLY A 106 1.28 -11.83 4.19
N ARG A 107 2.62 -11.72 4.13
CA ARG A 107 3.39 -11.88 2.88
C ARG A 107 2.95 -13.15 2.16
N ILE A 108 2.62 -13.05 0.87
CA ILE A 108 2.23 -14.21 0.06
C ILE A 108 3.45 -14.97 -0.47
N ASP A 109 3.29 -16.28 -0.71
CA ASP A 109 4.37 -17.14 -1.18
C ASP A 109 4.79 -16.90 -2.63
N ALA A 110 3.83 -16.56 -3.49
CA ALA A 110 4.06 -16.28 -4.89
C ALA A 110 3.39 -14.95 -5.26
N TRP A 111 4.17 -14.02 -5.80
CA TRP A 111 3.68 -12.72 -6.26
C TRP A 111 2.42 -12.88 -7.13
N ASN A 112 1.40 -12.06 -6.88
CA ASN A 112 0.11 -12.08 -7.57
C ASN A 112 -0.58 -13.46 -7.54
N GLY A 113 -0.42 -14.22 -6.44
CA GLY A 113 -0.95 -15.58 -6.30
C GLY A 113 -0.41 -16.57 -7.35
N GLY A 114 0.82 -16.32 -7.85
CA GLY A 114 1.44 -17.09 -8.94
C GLY A 114 0.84 -16.83 -10.32
N LYS A 115 -0.06 -15.84 -10.46
CA LYS A 115 -0.62 -15.45 -11.75
C LYS A 115 0.37 -14.58 -12.52
N LYS A 116 0.31 -14.70 -13.85
CA LYS A 116 1.04 -13.79 -14.75
C LYS A 116 0.59 -12.35 -14.53
N GLU A 117 1.47 -11.42 -14.85
CA GLU A 117 1.19 -9.98 -14.76
C GLU A 117 -0.06 -9.54 -15.54
N THR A 118 -0.36 -10.19 -16.66
CA THR A 118 -1.56 -9.97 -17.47
C THR A 118 -2.82 -10.65 -16.91
N GLY A 119 -2.75 -11.23 -15.71
CA GLY A 119 -3.88 -11.83 -15.00
C GLY A 119 -3.83 -11.57 -13.49
N GLY A 120 -4.70 -12.27 -12.75
CA GLY A 120 -4.76 -12.13 -11.29
C GLY A 120 -5.27 -10.75 -10.84
N GLU A 121 -4.92 -10.38 -9.61
CA GLU A 121 -5.34 -9.11 -9.04
C GLU A 121 -4.56 -7.94 -9.64
N PHE A 122 -3.28 -8.12 -9.96
CA PHE A 122 -2.47 -7.07 -10.59
C PHE A 122 -3.06 -6.59 -11.93
N ALA A 123 -3.51 -7.51 -12.79
CA ALA A 123 -4.12 -7.12 -14.07
C ALA A 123 -5.49 -6.44 -13.89
N LYS A 124 -6.27 -6.80 -12.87
CA LYS A 124 -7.53 -6.10 -12.56
C LYS A 124 -7.26 -4.69 -12.06
N LEU A 125 -6.26 -4.52 -11.20
CA LEU A 125 -5.85 -3.23 -10.67
C LEU A 125 -5.49 -2.24 -11.78
N GLY A 126 -4.79 -2.70 -12.81
CA GLY A 126 -4.31 -1.88 -13.92
C GLY A 126 -5.32 -1.56 -15.01
N ARG A 127 -6.59 -1.97 -14.89
CA ARG A 127 -7.60 -1.68 -15.92
C ARG A 127 -7.90 -0.18 -16.00
N PRO A 128 -7.91 0.42 -17.21
CA PRO A 128 -8.13 1.85 -17.37
C PRO A 128 -9.59 2.23 -17.06
N LEU A 129 -9.84 3.53 -16.87
CA LEU A 129 -11.17 4.06 -16.60
C LEU A 129 -12.18 3.81 -17.75
N SER A 130 -11.68 3.60 -18.97
CA SER A 130 -12.50 3.26 -20.14
C SER A 130 -12.93 1.79 -20.19
N ASP A 131 -12.38 0.93 -19.33
CA ASP A 131 -12.78 -0.49 -19.25
C ASP A 131 -14.21 -0.58 -18.68
N PRO A 132 -15.05 -1.54 -19.10
CA PRO A 132 -16.37 -1.76 -18.49
C PRO A 132 -16.32 -2.10 -16.99
N LYS A 133 -15.16 -2.55 -16.50
CA LYS A 133 -14.87 -2.82 -15.08
C LYS A 133 -13.48 -2.24 -14.75
N PRO A 134 -13.35 -0.90 -14.59
CA PRO A 134 -12.10 -0.25 -14.26
C PRO A 134 -11.44 -0.82 -13.01
N GLY A 135 -10.13 -0.68 -12.94
CA GLY A 135 -9.38 -1.07 -11.76
C GLY A 135 -9.52 -0.05 -10.65
N LYS A 136 -9.46 -0.50 -9.39
CA LYS A 136 -9.55 0.37 -8.21
C LYS A 136 -8.52 1.51 -8.21
N LEU A 137 -7.38 1.35 -8.89
CA LEU A 137 -6.38 2.42 -9.05
C LEU A 137 -6.92 3.55 -9.94
N ALA A 138 -7.45 3.22 -11.12
CA ALA A 138 -8.01 4.22 -12.04
C ALA A 138 -9.20 4.95 -11.40
N GLU A 139 -10.09 4.23 -10.70
CA GLU A 139 -11.22 4.82 -9.98
C GLU A 139 -10.78 5.76 -8.86
N ALA A 140 -9.78 5.37 -8.06
CA ALA A 140 -9.27 6.20 -6.97
C ALA A 140 -8.63 7.50 -7.49
N LEU A 141 -7.90 7.43 -8.61
CA LEU A 141 -7.27 8.61 -9.23
C LEU A 141 -8.31 9.55 -9.83
N ASP A 142 -9.33 9.03 -10.53
CA ASP A 142 -10.44 9.82 -11.04
C ASP A 142 -11.23 10.51 -9.92
N TYR A 143 -11.52 9.78 -8.83
CA TYR A 143 -12.17 10.35 -7.67
C TYR A 143 -11.34 11.47 -7.03
N LYS A 144 -10.03 11.23 -6.83
CA LYS A 144 -9.11 12.23 -6.25
C LYS A 144 -9.08 13.50 -7.10
N ALA A 145 -9.01 13.36 -8.43
CA ALA A 145 -9.01 14.49 -9.36
C ALA A 145 -10.31 15.32 -9.34
N ARG A 146 -11.45 14.71 -8.97
CA ARG A 146 -12.74 15.40 -8.86
C ARG A 146 -12.98 16.08 -7.50
N VAL A 147 -12.43 15.52 -6.43
CA VAL A 147 -12.76 15.92 -5.05
C VAL A 147 -11.67 16.79 -4.41
N LEU A 148 -10.42 16.66 -4.86
CA LEU A 148 -9.28 17.42 -4.35
C LEU A 148 -8.60 18.17 -5.53
N PRO A 149 -9.18 19.30 -6.00
CA PRO A 149 -8.59 20.11 -7.05
C PRO A 149 -7.32 20.85 -6.61
#